data_AF-A0A7X8UX08-F1
#
_entry.id   AF-A0A7X8UX08-F1
#
_cell.length_a   1.000
_cell.length_b   1.000
_cell.length_c   1.000
_cell.angle_alpha   90.00
_cell.angle_beta   90.00
_cell.angle_gamma   90.00
#
_symmetry.space_group_name_H-M   'P 1'
#
loop_
_entity.id
_entity.type
_entity.pdbx_description
1 polymer ?
#
loop_
_entity_poly.entity_id
_entity_poly.type
_entity_poly.pdbx_seq_one_letter_code
_entity_poly.pdbx_strand_id
1 'polypeptide(L)'
;MTNPILAPELLELLNSENRDELLEAVNAVHPAEMAEFVAALDDPDVWRLLQAIPRQQAAEIFSNFDFDRQEDVEKLMAISGRHQAGEYLRTGALVHFKNRVGWVVILGLLGLVSGLIVQNYEGLLMQFAILAAFMPMLADTGGNTGSQSATLVVRALALEEVRPRDFLRVLFKELKVSVLLALVLAFVAFGRVLVFGGGSTMPEGSSLNWIGLAISIALGLQVVSATMTGAILPLLAAKLKLDPAIVASPALTTIVDITGLLLFFGTAKILLGV
;
A
#
# COMPACT_ATOMS: atom_id res chain seq x y z
N MET A 1 -2.00 -31.79 40.36
CA MET A 1 -3.22 -32.44 39.81
C MET A 1 -3.70 -31.54 38.70
N THR A 2 -3.33 -31.85 37.46
CA THR A 2 -3.63 -31.08 36.25
C THR A 2 -5.16 -31.04 36.09
N ASN A 3 -5.76 -29.84 36.08
CA ASN A 3 -7.18 -29.65 35.76
C ASN A 3 -7.44 -30.06 34.30
N PRO A 4 -8.08 -31.20 34.02
CA PRO A 4 -8.16 -31.75 32.65
C PRO A 4 -9.13 -30.98 31.73
N ILE A 5 -9.73 -29.89 32.21
CA ILE A 5 -10.78 -29.13 31.52
C ILE A 5 -10.21 -27.90 30.79
N LEU A 6 -9.02 -27.40 31.19
CA LEU A 6 -8.54 -26.10 30.72
C LEU A 6 -8.05 -26.10 29.26
N ALA A 7 -7.43 -27.18 28.78
CA ALA A 7 -6.89 -27.24 27.41
C ALA A 7 -7.99 -27.20 26.32
N PRO A 8 -9.09 -27.97 26.42
CA PRO A 8 -10.24 -27.82 25.52
C PRO A 8 -10.86 -26.42 25.54
N GLU A 9 -10.96 -25.81 26.72
CA GLU A 9 -11.50 -24.46 26.90
C GLU A 9 -10.61 -23.40 26.23
N LEU A 10 -9.29 -23.50 26.38
CA LEU A 10 -8.34 -22.63 25.67
C LEU A 10 -8.45 -22.75 24.15
N LEU A 11 -8.63 -23.97 23.62
CA LEU A 11 -8.88 -24.19 22.18
C LEU A 11 -10.20 -23.56 21.72
N GLU A 12 -11.25 -23.67 22.52
CA GLU A 12 -12.55 -23.05 22.22
C GLU A 12 -12.45 -21.53 22.21
N LEU A 13 -11.75 -20.94 23.18
CA LEU A 13 -11.48 -19.50 23.25
C LEU A 13 -10.59 -19.01 22.09
N LEU A 14 -9.60 -19.79 21.67
CA LEU A 14 -8.77 -19.48 20.50
C LEU A 14 -9.54 -19.54 19.18
N ASN A 15 -10.56 -20.38 19.09
CA ASN A 15 -11.38 -20.55 17.88
C ASN A 15 -12.56 -19.57 17.82
N SER A 16 -13.02 -19.04 18.96
CA SER A 16 -14.07 -18.02 19.04
C SER A 16 -13.54 -16.59 18.89
N GLU A 17 -12.22 -16.39 18.82
CA GLU A 17 -11.53 -15.09 18.79
C GLU A 17 -11.88 -14.14 19.96
N ASN A 18 -12.42 -14.67 21.08
CA ASN A 18 -12.78 -13.88 22.25
C ASN A 18 -11.55 -13.57 23.13
N ARG A 19 -10.82 -12.52 22.73
CA ARG A 19 -9.53 -12.18 23.33
C ARG A 19 -9.60 -11.82 24.82
N ASP A 20 -10.68 -11.18 25.26
CA ASP A 20 -10.79 -10.73 26.66
C ASP A 20 -10.94 -11.92 27.61
N GLU A 21 -11.79 -12.90 27.26
CA GLU A 21 -11.96 -14.14 28.01
C GLU A 21 -10.70 -15.03 27.97
N LEU A 22 -10.01 -15.08 26.82
CA LEU A 22 -8.72 -15.79 26.73
C LEU A 22 -7.67 -15.21 27.68
N LEU A 23 -7.59 -13.87 27.78
CA LEU A 23 -6.69 -13.21 28.70
C LEU A 23 -7.09 -13.43 30.15
N GLU A 24 -8.38 -13.43 30.46
CA GLU A 24 -8.87 -13.75 31.80
C GLU A 24 -8.50 -15.18 32.21
N ALA A 25 -8.73 -16.16 31.33
CA ALA A 25 -8.36 -17.56 31.55
C ALA A 25 -6.84 -17.75 31.74
N VAL A 26 -6.02 -17.03 30.95
CA VAL A 26 -4.56 -17.09 31.06
C VAL A 26 -4.06 -16.42 32.34
N ASN A 27 -4.67 -15.32 32.77
CA ASN A 27 -4.31 -14.62 34.01
C ASN A 27 -4.80 -15.33 35.29
N ALA A 28 -5.82 -16.19 35.17
CA ALA A 28 -6.38 -16.92 36.30
C ALA A 28 -5.46 -18.03 36.83
N VAL A 29 -4.42 -18.39 36.08
CA VAL A 29 -3.54 -19.53 36.34
C VAL A 29 -2.07 -19.08 36.36
N HIS A 30 -1.26 -19.69 37.22
CA HIS A 30 0.17 -19.39 37.25
C HIS A 30 0.87 -19.79 35.92
N PRO A 31 1.82 -19.01 35.37
CA PRO A 31 2.44 -19.30 34.07
C PRO A 31 3.03 -20.71 33.93
N ALA A 32 3.61 -21.26 35.00
CA ALA A 32 4.13 -22.63 35.01
C ALA A 32 3.02 -23.70 34.89
N GLU A 33 1.87 -23.49 35.54
CA GLU A 33 0.72 -24.39 35.41
C GLU A 33 0.05 -24.23 34.04
N MET A 34 -0.01 -23.00 33.53
CA MET A 34 -0.46 -22.72 32.16
C MET A 34 0.41 -23.42 31.12
N ALA A 35 1.73 -23.50 31.35
CA ALA A 35 2.62 -24.26 30.48
C ALA A 35 2.26 -25.76 30.43
N GLU A 36 1.88 -26.37 31.56
CA GLU A 36 1.40 -27.76 31.58
C GLU A 36 0.10 -27.94 30.79
N PHE A 37 -0.84 -26.99 30.89
CA PHE A 37 -2.11 -27.04 30.15
C PHE A 37 -1.90 -26.84 28.65
N VAL A 38 -1.08 -25.87 28.27
CA VAL A 38 -0.76 -25.57 26.87
C VAL A 38 0.06 -26.68 26.24
N ALA A 39 0.89 -27.41 27.01
CA ALA A 39 1.63 -28.58 26.51
C ALA A 39 0.72 -29.72 26.01
N ALA A 40 -0.54 -29.76 26.44
CA ALA A 40 -1.53 -30.72 25.94
C ALA A 40 -2.12 -30.35 24.56
N LEU A 41 -1.79 -29.16 24.03
CA LEU A 41 -2.24 -28.69 22.71
C LEU A 41 -1.23 -29.08 21.63
N ASP A 42 -1.68 -29.17 20.38
CA ASP A 42 -0.79 -29.32 19.22
C ASP A 42 0.06 -28.05 19.02
N ASP A 43 1.29 -28.21 18.51
CA ASP A 43 2.24 -27.08 18.39
C ASP A 43 1.70 -25.85 17.62
N PRO A 44 0.91 -26.00 16.54
CA PRO A 44 0.29 -24.84 15.88
C PRO A 44 -0.65 -24.06 16.79
N ASP A 45 -1.38 -24.73 17.68
CA ASP A 45 -2.32 -24.10 18.60
C ASP A 45 -1.61 -23.50 19.81
N VAL A 46 -0.53 -24.13 20.30
CA VAL A 46 0.41 -23.51 21.25
C VAL A 46 0.91 -22.18 20.68
N TRP A 47 1.35 -22.19 19.43
CA TRP A 47 1.84 -20.98 18.77
C TRP A 47 0.75 -19.90 18.59
N ARG A 48 -0.48 -20.30 18.22
CA ARG A 48 -1.63 -19.37 18.15
C ARG A 48 -1.92 -18.74 19.51
N LEU A 49 -1.86 -19.51 20.59
CA LEU A 49 -2.06 -19.02 21.96
C LEU A 49 -0.99 -18.02 22.38
N LEU A 50 0.29 -18.36 22.20
CA LEU A 50 1.40 -17.48 22.55
C LEU A 50 1.37 -16.15 21.77
N GLN A 51 0.81 -16.14 20.56
CA GLN A 51 0.60 -14.92 19.78
C GLN A 51 -0.60 -14.08 20.23
N ALA A 52 -1.62 -14.70 20.83
CA ALA A 52 -2.85 -14.02 21.22
C ALA A 52 -2.70 -13.20 22.52
N ILE A 53 -1.73 -13.56 23.36
CA ILE A 53 -1.49 -12.99 24.70
C ILE A 53 -0.32 -11.98 24.73
N PRO A 54 -0.19 -11.15 25.78
CA PRO A 54 0.94 -10.23 25.97
C PRO A 54 2.30 -10.95 25.93
N ARG A 55 3.29 -10.31 25.30
CA ARG A 55 4.63 -10.89 25.09
C ARG A 55 5.30 -11.37 26.38
N GLN A 56 5.10 -10.67 27.49
CA GLN A 56 5.69 -11.03 28.76
C GLN A 56 5.12 -12.36 29.28
N GLN A 57 3.79 -12.52 29.23
CA GLN A 57 3.12 -13.76 29.63
C GLN A 57 3.46 -14.91 28.69
N ALA A 58 3.49 -14.66 27.38
CA ALA A 58 3.93 -15.64 26.40
C ALA A 58 5.35 -16.14 26.70
N ALA A 59 6.28 -15.23 27.02
CA ALA A 59 7.65 -15.58 27.36
C ALA A 59 7.73 -16.37 28.69
N GLU A 60 6.96 -15.99 29.70
CA GLU A 60 6.89 -16.70 30.98
C GLU A 60 6.34 -18.12 30.78
N ILE A 61 5.23 -18.30 30.06
CA ILE A 61 4.66 -19.63 29.76
C ILE A 61 5.64 -20.46 28.92
N PHE A 62 6.19 -19.89 27.85
CA PHE A 62 7.13 -20.58 26.97
C PHE A 62 8.39 -21.04 27.71
N SER A 63 8.92 -20.22 28.63
CA SER A 63 10.11 -20.56 29.42
C SER A 63 9.93 -21.74 30.38
N ASN A 64 8.67 -22.10 30.67
CA ASN A 64 8.33 -23.23 31.53
C ASN A 64 8.06 -24.53 30.74
N PHE A 65 8.07 -24.50 29.41
CA PHE A 65 8.07 -25.73 28.61
C PHE A 65 9.38 -26.50 28.76
N ASP A 66 9.33 -27.81 28.56
CA ASP A 66 10.55 -28.60 28.42
C ASP A 66 11.33 -28.23 27.15
N PHE A 67 12.61 -28.60 27.12
CA PHE A 67 13.53 -28.18 26.07
C PHE A 67 13.11 -28.67 24.68
N ASP A 68 12.63 -29.90 24.57
CA ASP A 68 12.20 -30.50 23.31
C ASP A 68 10.98 -29.74 22.76
N ARG A 69 10.05 -29.38 23.63
CA ARG A 69 8.86 -28.61 23.28
C ARG A 69 9.19 -27.18 22.88
N GLN A 70 10.13 -26.53 23.58
CA GLN A 70 10.63 -25.22 23.18
C GLN A 70 11.22 -25.25 21.76
N GLU A 71 12.03 -26.26 21.46
CA GLU A 71 12.66 -26.43 20.15
C GLU A 71 11.63 -26.62 19.03
N ASP A 72 10.59 -27.43 19.25
CA ASP A 72 9.56 -27.71 18.24
C ASP A 72 8.67 -26.50 17.97
N VAL A 73 8.27 -25.78 19.02
CA VAL A 73 7.53 -24.52 18.88
C VAL A 73 8.40 -23.47 18.18
N GLU A 74 9.70 -23.36 18.49
CA GLU A 74 10.65 -22.46 17.80
C GLU A 74 10.83 -22.80 16.31
N LYS A 75 10.94 -24.08 15.95
CA LYS A 75 10.96 -24.52 14.55
C LYS A 75 9.70 -24.07 13.82
N LEU A 76 8.54 -24.17 14.46
CA LEU A 76 7.28 -23.66 13.91
C LEU A 76 7.27 -22.14 13.80
N MET A 77 7.87 -21.39 14.73
CA MET A 77 8.06 -19.94 14.58
C MET A 77 8.91 -19.59 13.35
N ALA A 78 9.90 -20.44 13.01
CA ALA A 78 10.73 -20.26 11.83
C ALA A 78 9.99 -20.59 10.52
N ILE A 79 9.02 -21.52 10.56
CA ILE A 79 8.26 -21.97 9.38
C ILE A 79 7.02 -21.10 9.14
N SER A 80 6.41 -20.52 10.19
CA SER A 80 5.12 -19.81 10.13
C SER A 80 5.16 -18.38 9.58
N GLY A 81 6.26 -17.97 8.95
CA GLY A 81 6.23 -16.88 7.96
C GLY A 81 5.83 -15.48 8.46
N ARG A 82 6.25 -15.08 9.66
CA ARG A 82 6.40 -13.65 9.99
C ARG A 82 7.87 -13.31 9.78
N HIS A 83 8.18 -12.35 8.90
CA HIS A 83 9.51 -11.76 8.74
C HIS A 83 10.15 -11.59 10.12
N GLN A 84 11.10 -12.45 10.48
CA GLN A 84 11.80 -12.32 11.75
C GLN A 84 12.67 -11.07 11.65
N ALA A 85 12.67 -10.23 12.68
CA ALA A 85 13.63 -9.14 12.75
C ALA A 85 15.06 -9.72 12.65
N GLY A 86 15.81 -9.33 11.63
CA GLY A 86 17.15 -9.88 11.32
C GLY A 86 17.18 -10.92 10.19
N GLU A 87 16.05 -11.41 9.70
CA GLU A 87 15.99 -12.39 8.61
C GLU A 87 16.46 -11.79 7.27
N TYR A 88 16.17 -10.51 7.02
CA TYR A 88 16.56 -9.81 5.79
C TYR A 88 18.04 -9.97 5.44
N LEU A 89 18.93 -9.81 6.43
CA LEU A 89 20.39 -9.92 6.26
C LEU A 89 20.87 -11.38 6.20
N ARG A 90 20.08 -12.33 6.70
CA ARG A 90 20.37 -13.77 6.67
C ARG A 90 19.91 -14.42 5.37
N THR A 91 18.85 -13.89 4.75
CA THR A 91 18.38 -14.33 3.44
C THR A 91 19.41 -13.95 2.37
N GLY A 92 19.96 -14.94 1.68
CA GLY A 92 20.92 -14.72 0.60
C GLY A 92 20.32 -13.89 -0.55
N ALA A 93 21.15 -13.07 -1.21
CA ALA A 93 20.72 -12.17 -2.27
C ALA A 93 19.98 -12.87 -3.43
N LEU A 94 20.35 -14.12 -3.75
CA LEU A 94 19.69 -14.89 -4.81
C LEU A 94 18.25 -15.28 -4.45
N VAL A 95 17.96 -15.51 -3.16
CA VAL A 95 16.60 -15.81 -2.68
C VAL A 95 15.75 -14.54 -2.76
N HIS A 96 16.29 -13.41 -2.29
CA HIS A 96 15.65 -12.09 -2.46
C HIS A 96 15.35 -11.77 -3.92
N PHE A 97 16.30 -12.03 -4.82
CA PHE A 97 16.12 -11.84 -6.26
C PHE A 97 14.97 -12.69 -6.80
N LYS A 98 14.95 -14.00 -6.52
CA LYS A 98 13.89 -14.91 -6.97
C LYS A 98 12.50 -14.48 -6.51
N ASN A 99 12.40 -13.97 -5.27
CA ASN A 99 11.13 -13.50 -4.70
C ASN A 99 10.65 -12.19 -5.33
N ARG A 100 11.53 -11.38 -5.92
CA ARG A 100 11.19 -10.06 -6.49
C ARG A 100 11.11 -10.05 -8.01
N VAL A 101 11.91 -10.87 -8.70
CA VAL A 101 12.09 -10.79 -10.15
C VAL A 101 10.79 -10.99 -10.91
N GLY A 102 9.95 -11.95 -10.51
CA GLY A 102 8.66 -12.18 -11.17
C GLY A 102 7.76 -10.93 -11.11
N TRP A 103 7.65 -10.33 -9.92
CA TRP A 103 6.85 -9.13 -9.70
C TRP A 103 7.41 -7.91 -10.45
N VAL A 104 8.74 -7.68 -10.38
CA VAL A 104 9.40 -6.57 -11.08
C VAL A 104 9.26 -6.70 -12.60
N VAL A 105 9.42 -7.91 -13.15
CA VAL A 105 9.25 -8.14 -14.60
C VAL A 105 7.81 -7.89 -15.03
N ILE A 106 6.81 -8.37 -14.28
CA ILE A 106 5.40 -8.14 -14.60
C ILE A 106 5.08 -6.64 -14.60
N LEU A 107 5.51 -5.90 -13.57
CA LEU A 107 5.30 -4.45 -13.51
C LEU A 107 6.05 -3.71 -14.61
N GLY A 108 7.27 -4.14 -14.95
CA GLY A 108 8.05 -3.60 -16.06
C GLY A 108 7.36 -3.79 -17.41
N LEU A 109 6.79 -4.98 -17.65
CA LEU A 109 6.00 -5.27 -18.85
C LEU A 109 4.72 -4.43 -18.91
N LEU A 110 4.02 -4.24 -17.79
CA LEU A 110 2.89 -3.33 -17.71
C LEU A 110 3.30 -1.87 -17.97
N GLY A 111 4.50 -1.48 -17.53
CA GLY A 111 5.08 -0.17 -17.82
C GLY A 111 5.32 0.10 -19.32
N LEU A 112 5.44 -0.94 -20.15
CA LEU A 112 5.51 -0.76 -21.61
C LEU A 112 4.25 -0.10 -22.18
N VAL A 113 3.10 -0.24 -21.51
CA VAL A 113 1.85 0.43 -21.89
C VAL A 113 2.02 1.95 -21.82
N SER A 114 2.68 2.46 -20.78
CA SER A 114 3.03 3.87 -20.67
C SER A 114 3.92 4.34 -21.82
N GLY A 115 4.89 3.51 -22.24
CA GLY A 115 5.73 3.78 -23.41
C GLY A 115 4.92 3.87 -24.72
N LEU A 116 3.95 2.96 -24.92
CA LEU A 116 3.04 3.01 -26.06
C LEU A 116 2.14 4.25 -26.04
N ILE A 117 1.69 4.70 -24.87
CA ILE A 117 0.94 5.95 -24.75
C ILE A 117 1.80 7.13 -25.21
N VAL A 118 3.03 7.26 -24.71
CA VAL A 118 3.95 8.32 -25.14
C VAL A 118 4.18 8.27 -26.65
N GLN A 119 4.36 7.07 -27.23
CA GLN A 119 4.53 6.89 -28.68
C GLN A 119 3.31 7.39 -29.48
N ASN A 120 2.09 7.13 -29.00
CA ASN A 120 0.88 7.63 -29.64
C ASN A 120 0.77 9.18 -29.61
N TYR A 121 1.46 9.85 -28.69
CA TYR A 121 1.51 11.30 -28.57
C TYR A 121 2.82 11.92 -29.08
N GLU A 122 3.65 11.18 -29.81
CA GLU A 122 4.92 11.67 -30.38
C GLU A 122 4.72 12.92 -31.24
N GLY A 123 3.67 12.97 -32.05
CA GLY A 123 3.32 14.16 -32.85
C GLY A 123 3.09 15.42 -32.01
N LEU A 124 2.43 15.27 -30.85
CA LEU A 124 2.21 16.36 -29.91
C LEU A 124 3.52 16.81 -29.25
N LEU A 125 4.41 15.87 -28.92
CA LEU A 125 5.71 16.15 -28.32
C LEU A 125 6.67 16.84 -29.29
N MET A 126 6.63 16.50 -30.58
CA MET A 126 7.41 17.19 -31.61
C MET A 126 6.98 18.65 -31.74
N GLN A 127 5.68 18.94 -31.61
CA GLN A 127 5.15 20.30 -31.66
C GLN A 127 5.40 21.08 -30.36
N PHE A 128 5.27 20.41 -29.21
CA PHE A 128 5.37 21.01 -27.88
C PHE A 128 6.36 20.23 -27.00
N ALA A 129 7.66 20.38 -27.28
CA ALA A 129 8.70 19.63 -26.56
C ALA A 129 8.73 19.92 -25.05
N ILE A 130 8.21 21.08 -24.64
CA ILE A 130 8.08 21.45 -23.23
C ILE A 130 7.24 20.45 -22.42
N LEU A 131 6.27 19.76 -23.04
CA LEU A 131 5.46 18.73 -22.39
C LEU A 131 6.33 17.57 -21.86
N ALA A 132 7.38 17.21 -22.59
CA ALA A 132 8.31 16.15 -22.17
C ALA A 132 9.03 16.51 -20.86
N ALA A 133 9.35 17.79 -20.68
CA ALA A 133 10.01 18.29 -19.49
C ALA A 133 9.13 18.26 -18.23
N PHE A 134 7.83 17.95 -18.36
CA PHE A 134 6.91 17.75 -17.24
C PHE A 134 6.56 16.27 -16.98
N MET A 135 6.96 15.33 -17.85
CA MET A 135 6.71 13.90 -17.62
C MET A 135 7.30 13.38 -16.29
N PRO A 136 8.53 13.77 -15.88
CA PRO A 136 9.05 13.33 -14.58
C PRO A 136 8.20 13.84 -13.41
N MET A 137 7.75 15.10 -13.47
CA MET A 137 6.87 15.69 -12.45
C MET A 137 5.50 15.01 -12.44
N LEU A 138 4.94 14.70 -13.61
CA LEU A 138 3.67 13.99 -13.76
C LEU A 138 3.71 12.62 -13.07
N ALA A 139 4.74 11.81 -13.36
CA ALA A 139 4.92 10.48 -12.79
C ALA A 139 5.15 10.55 -11.27
N ASP A 140 6.06 11.42 -10.82
CA ASP A 140 6.38 11.57 -9.40
C ASP A 140 5.19 12.07 -8.58
N THR A 141 4.54 13.16 -9.01
CA THR A 141 3.40 13.71 -8.28
C THR A 141 2.21 12.75 -8.27
N GLY A 142 1.90 12.09 -9.39
CA GLY A 142 0.86 11.06 -9.44
C GLY A 142 1.16 9.90 -8.49
N GLY A 143 2.35 9.29 -8.62
CA GLY A 143 2.75 8.17 -7.78
C GLY A 143 2.72 8.50 -6.28
N ASN A 144 3.22 9.68 -5.91
CA ASN A 144 3.30 10.13 -4.53
C ASN A 144 1.92 10.42 -3.93
N THR A 145 1.04 11.16 -4.63
CA THR A 145 -0.29 11.49 -4.08
C THR A 145 -1.21 10.27 -4.05
N GLY A 146 -1.13 9.40 -5.06
CA GLY A 146 -1.87 8.13 -5.07
C GLY A 146 -1.43 7.19 -3.95
N SER A 147 -0.12 7.01 -3.76
CA SER A 147 0.43 6.15 -2.70
C SER A 147 0.15 6.71 -1.30
N GLN A 148 0.20 8.02 -1.14
CA GLN A 148 -0.15 8.69 0.13
C GLN A 148 -1.62 8.43 0.49
N SER A 149 -2.54 8.66 -0.46
CA SER A 149 -3.96 8.40 -0.26
C SER A 149 -4.22 6.92 0.07
N ALA A 150 -3.61 6.00 -0.67
CA ALA A 150 -3.77 4.57 -0.42
C ALA A 150 -3.28 4.17 0.96
N THR A 151 -2.11 4.67 1.38
CA THR A 151 -1.55 4.39 2.71
C THR A 151 -2.47 4.89 3.82
N LEU A 152 -3.00 6.10 3.70
CA LEU A 152 -3.93 6.66 4.69
C LEU A 152 -5.22 5.85 4.78
N VAL A 153 -5.79 5.43 3.64
CA VAL A 153 -7.02 4.64 3.59
C VAL A 153 -6.80 3.23 4.12
N VAL A 154 -5.72 2.54 3.72
CA VAL A 154 -5.36 1.22 4.26
C VAL A 154 -5.21 1.28 5.77
N ARG A 155 -4.50 2.29 6.28
CA ARG A 155 -4.34 2.49 7.72
C ARG A 155 -5.67 2.74 8.43
N ALA A 156 -6.53 3.59 7.88
CA ALA A 156 -7.83 3.88 8.46
C ALA A 156 -8.77 2.65 8.46
N LEU A 157 -8.68 1.79 7.44
CA LEU A 157 -9.36 0.50 7.40
C LEU A 157 -8.80 -0.46 8.47
N ALA A 158 -7.48 -0.54 8.62
CA ALA A 158 -6.82 -1.41 9.60
C ALA A 158 -7.08 -0.98 11.06
N LEU A 159 -7.27 0.32 11.30
CA LEU A 159 -7.65 0.88 12.61
C LEU A 159 -9.16 0.93 12.84
N GLU A 160 -9.96 0.39 11.91
CA GLU A 160 -11.44 0.43 11.93
C GLU A 160 -12.08 1.84 12.02
N GLU A 161 -11.30 2.89 11.76
CA GLU A 161 -11.76 4.28 11.69
C GLU A 161 -12.69 4.50 10.48
N VAL A 162 -12.52 3.69 9.44
CA VAL A 162 -13.29 3.72 8.20
C VAL A 162 -13.75 2.30 7.87
N ARG A 163 -14.97 2.15 7.34
CA ARG A 163 -15.49 0.86 6.85
C ARG A 163 -15.80 0.96 5.35
N PRO A 164 -15.90 -0.17 4.62
CA PRO A 164 -16.25 -0.16 3.19
C PRO A 164 -17.58 0.56 2.86
N ARG A 165 -18.51 0.66 3.82
CA ARG A 165 -19.76 1.42 3.70
C ARG A 165 -19.56 2.94 3.64
N ASP A 166 -18.43 3.44 4.15
CA ASP A 166 -18.08 4.87 4.15
C ASP A 166 -17.48 5.32 2.81
N PHE A 167 -17.49 4.45 1.78
CA PHE A 167 -16.86 4.65 0.48
C PHE A 167 -17.03 6.07 -0.08
N LEU A 168 -18.28 6.52 -0.25
CA LEU A 168 -18.55 7.85 -0.81
C LEU A 168 -18.04 8.97 0.08
N ARG A 169 -18.12 8.82 1.41
CA ARG A 169 -17.64 9.82 2.37
C ARG A 169 -16.13 10.00 2.28
N VAL A 170 -15.39 8.90 2.15
CA VAL A 170 -13.94 8.91 1.94
C VAL A 170 -13.61 9.57 0.60
N LEU A 171 -14.28 9.17 -0.48
CA LEU A 171 -14.05 9.76 -1.80
C LEU A 171 -14.30 11.27 -1.83
N PHE A 172 -15.37 11.76 -1.19
CA PHE A 172 -15.61 13.20 -1.11
C PHE A 172 -14.55 13.94 -0.28
N LYS A 173 -14.01 13.31 0.76
CA LYS A 173 -12.91 13.88 1.55
C LYS A 173 -11.63 13.95 0.71
N GLU A 174 -11.26 12.87 0.04
CA GLU A 174 -10.07 12.79 -0.81
C GLU A 174 -10.17 13.67 -2.06
N LEU A 175 -11.37 13.84 -2.61
CA LEU A 175 -11.60 14.79 -3.71
C LEU A 175 -11.30 16.23 -3.26
N LYS A 176 -11.75 16.65 -2.07
CA LYS A 176 -11.46 17.99 -1.54
C LYS A 176 -9.96 18.19 -1.32
N VAL A 177 -9.30 17.21 -0.72
CA VAL A 177 -7.85 17.26 -0.48
C VAL A 177 -7.10 17.35 -1.80
N SER A 178 -7.44 16.51 -2.77
CA SER A 178 -6.75 16.46 -4.05
C SER A 178 -6.96 17.71 -4.90
N VAL A 179 -8.14 18.34 -4.86
CA VAL A 179 -8.37 19.64 -5.52
C VAL A 179 -7.46 20.73 -4.93
N LEU A 180 -7.28 20.77 -3.61
CA LEU A 180 -6.38 21.75 -2.97
C LEU A 180 -4.92 21.49 -3.36
N LEU A 181 -4.48 20.23 -3.36
CA LEU A 181 -3.14 19.84 -3.82
C LEU A 181 -2.92 20.18 -5.31
N ALA A 182 -3.92 19.90 -6.14
CA ALA A 182 -3.90 20.18 -7.57
C ALA A 182 -3.75 21.68 -7.85
N LEU A 183 -4.43 22.55 -7.09
CA LEU A 183 -4.30 24.01 -7.25
C LEU A 183 -2.89 24.49 -6.93
N VAL A 184 -2.29 23.99 -5.84
CA VAL A 184 -0.91 24.36 -5.45
C VAL A 184 0.08 23.89 -6.51
N LEU A 185 -0.03 22.63 -6.97
CA LEU A 185 0.87 22.07 -7.97
C LEU A 185 0.67 22.71 -9.35
N ALA A 186 -0.56 23.05 -9.73
CA ALA A 186 -0.85 23.81 -10.94
C ALA A 186 -0.18 25.19 -10.91
N PHE A 187 -0.24 25.90 -9.78
CA PHE A 187 0.44 27.18 -9.64
C PHE A 187 1.97 27.06 -9.78
N VAL A 188 2.56 26.04 -9.16
CA VAL A 188 4.01 25.75 -9.28
C VAL A 188 4.38 25.41 -10.72
N ALA A 189 3.62 24.54 -11.38
CA ALA A 189 3.85 24.15 -12.77
C ALA A 189 3.74 25.35 -13.72
N PHE A 190 2.72 26.18 -13.54
CA PHE A 190 2.52 27.40 -14.31
C PHE A 190 3.71 28.36 -14.16
N GLY A 191 4.12 28.65 -12.92
CA GLY A 191 5.28 29.48 -12.64
C GLY A 191 6.55 28.93 -13.28
N ARG A 192 6.76 27.61 -13.23
CA ARG A 192 7.89 26.96 -13.89
C ARG A 192 7.87 27.14 -15.41
N VAL A 193 6.72 27.07 -16.06
CA VAL A 193 6.61 27.36 -17.52
C VAL A 193 6.99 28.80 -17.81
N LEU A 194 6.52 29.77 -17.03
CA LEU A 194 6.82 31.17 -17.28
C LEU A 194 8.31 31.51 -17.10
N VAL A 195 8.97 30.90 -16.12
CA VAL A 195 10.40 31.17 -15.83
C VAL A 195 11.33 30.44 -16.79
N PHE A 196 11.02 29.19 -17.15
CA PHE A 196 11.96 28.31 -17.86
C PHE A 196 11.48 27.87 -19.26
N GLY A 197 10.28 28.25 -19.69
CA GLY A 197 9.68 27.77 -20.94
C GLY A 197 10.14 28.48 -22.21
N GLY A 198 10.78 29.65 -22.12
CA GLY A 198 11.11 30.51 -23.26
C GLY A 198 12.05 29.91 -24.31
N GLY A 199 12.78 28.83 -24.00
CA GLY A 199 13.70 28.15 -24.92
C GLY A 199 13.15 26.90 -25.61
N SER A 200 11.87 26.55 -25.39
CA SER A 200 11.30 25.30 -25.92
C SER A 200 10.75 25.47 -27.34
N THR A 201 10.78 24.41 -28.16
CA THR A 201 10.12 24.39 -29.46
C THR A 201 8.60 24.50 -29.28
N MET A 202 8.00 25.49 -29.93
CA MET A 202 6.57 25.80 -29.85
C MET A 202 6.10 26.28 -31.23
N PRO A 203 4.85 25.97 -31.65
CA PRO A 203 4.34 26.47 -32.92
C PRO A 203 4.24 28.00 -32.93
N GLU A 204 4.56 28.62 -34.07
CA GLU A 204 4.42 30.08 -34.23
C GLU A 204 2.98 30.52 -33.92
N GLY A 205 2.84 31.55 -33.07
CA GLY A 205 1.54 32.06 -32.61
C GLY A 205 1.02 31.44 -31.31
N SER A 206 1.67 30.42 -30.75
CA SER A 206 1.29 29.83 -29.47
C SER A 206 1.71 30.69 -28.29
N SER A 207 0.77 31.07 -27.41
CA SER A 207 1.09 31.82 -26.20
C SER A 207 1.70 30.90 -25.12
N LEU A 208 2.88 31.26 -24.61
CA LEU A 208 3.53 30.54 -23.50
C LEU A 208 2.61 30.46 -22.27
N ASN A 209 1.79 31.48 -22.02
CA ASN A 209 0.82 31.50 -20.95
C ASN A 209 -0.26 30.42 -21.15
N TRP A 210 -0.71 30.24 -22.40
CA TRP A 210 -1.73 29.23 -22.72
C TRP A 210 -1.17 27.81 -22.57
N ILE A 211 0.07 27.59 -23.03
CA ILE A 211 0.78 26.31 -22.84
C ILE A 211 0.98 26.02 -21.35
N GLY A 212 1.40 27.02 -20.58
CA GLY A 212 1.54 26.91 -19.13
C GLY A 212 0.24 26.53 -18.45
N LEU A 213 -0.87 27.16 -18.84
CA LEU A 213 -2.18 26.86 -18.31
C LEU A 213 -2.61 25.42 -18.66
N ALA A 214 -2.42 25.01 -19.92
CA ALA A 214 -2.75 23.66 -20.37
C ALA A 214 -2.00 22.58 -19.58
N ILE A 215 -0.69 22.75 -19.39
CA ILE A 215 0.15 21.85 -18.57
C ILE A 215 -0.34 21.81 -17.11
N SER A 216 -0.66 22.97 -16.56
CA SER A 216 -1.04 23.09 -15.14
C SER A 216 -2.39 22.44 -14.86
N ILE A 217 -3.36 22.60 -15.76
CA ILE A 217 -4.67 21.92 -15.69
C ILE A 217 -4.46 20.41 -15.85
N ALA A 218 -3.68 19.98 -16.84
CA ALA A 218 -3.39 18.58 -17.10
C ALA A 218 -2.74 17.87 -15.90
N LEU A 219 -1.74 18.50 -15.27
CA LEU A 219 -1.14 18.01 -14.03
C LEU A 219 -2.13 18.01 -12.86
N GLY A 220 -2.93 19.05 -12.71
CA GLY A 220 -3.95 19.12 -11.66
C GLY A 220 -4.97 17.99 -11.76
N LEU A 221 -5.44 17.68 -12.97
CA LEU A 221 -6.34 16.56 -13.22
C LEU A 221 -5.68 15.21 -12.90
N GLN A 222 -4.40 15.04 -13.22
CA GLN A 222 -3.67 13.84 -12.83
C GLN A 222 -3.59 13.70 -11.32
N VAL A 223 -3.27 14.77 -10.59
CA VAL A 223 -3.20 14.73 -9.12
C VAL A 223 -4.52 14.29 -8.51
N VAL A 224 -5.63 14.83 -9.00
CA VAL A 224 -6.98 14.41 -8.58
C VAL A 224 -7.21 12.93 -8.91
N SER A 225 -6.93 12.50 -10.13
CA SER A 225 -7.12 11.11 -10.56
C SER A 225 -6.29 10.13 -9.73
N ALA A 226 -5.03 10.46 -9.48
CA ALA A 226 -4.10 9.64 -8.71
C ALA A 226 -4.55 9.46 -7.25
N THR A 227 -4.90 10.56 -6.57
CA THR A 227 -5.43 10.52 -5.20
C THR A 227 -6.72 9.70 -5.13
N MET A 228 -7.65 9.93 -6.07
CA MET A 228 -8.91 9.17 -6.12
C MET A 228 -8.66 7.68 -6.35
N THR A 229 -7.76 7.31 -7.27
CA THR A 229 -7.37 5.92 -7.51
C THR A 229 -6.78 5.28 -6.25
N GLY A 230 -5.91 6.01 -5.55
CA GLY A 230 -5.32 5.58 -4.29
C GLY A 230 -6.34 5.37 -3.19
N ALA A 231 -7.43 6.14 -3.15
CA ALA A 231 -8.51 5.92 -2.21
C ALA A 231 -9.43 4.76 -2.59
N ILE A 232 -9.79 4.66 -3.88
CA ILE A 232 -10.75 3.68 -4.41
C ILE A 232 -10.21 2.26 -4.24
N LEU A 233 -8.96 2.01 -4.62
CA LEU A 233 -8.40 0.66 -4.70
C LEU A 233 -8.43 -0.09 -3.35
N PRO A 234 -7.94 0.45 -2.23
CA PRO A 234 -8.03 -0.20 -0.92
C PRO A 234 -9.46 -0.40 -0.43
N LEU A 235 -10.36 0.57 -0.67
CA LEU A 235 -11.76 0.45 -0.26
C LEU A 235 -12.49 -0.66 -1.02
N LEU A 236 -12.23 -0.78 -2.33
CA LEU A 236 -12.79 -1.85 -3.15
C LEU A 236 -12.22 -3.21 -2.72
N ALA A 237 -10.93 -3.29 -2.45
CA ALA A 237 -10.29 -4.50 -1.92
C ALA A 237 -10.98 -4.95 -0.62
N ALA A 238 -11.12 -4.05 0.35
CA ALA A 238 -11.80 -4.33 1.61
C ALA A 238 -13.26 -4.77 1.41
N LYS A 239 -13.99 -4.12 0.48
CA LYS A 239 -15.37 -4.50 0.14
C LYS A 239 -15.46 -5.92 -0.44
N LEU A 240 -14.46 -6.33 -1.22
CA LEU A 240 -14.35 -7.65 -1.82
C LEU A 240 -13.70 -8.69 -0.88
N LYS A 241 -13.42 -8.33 0.39
CA LYS A 241 -12.73 -9.17 1.38
C LYS A 241 -11.31 -9.58 0.95
N LEU A 242 -10.67 -8.75 0.12
CA LEU A 242 -9.25 -8.87 -0.24
C LEU A 242 -8.42 -7.98 0.70
N ASP A 243 -7.16 -8.34 0.91
CA ASP A 243 -6.22 -7.53 1.72
C ASP A 243 -5.95 -6.18 1.05
N PRO A 244 -6.37 -5.04 1.66
CA PRO A 244 -6.17 -3.71 1.11
C PRO A 244 -4.68 -3.32 0.97
N ALA A 245 -3.79 -3.89 1.79
CA ALA A 245 -2.36 -3.58 1.75
C ALA A 245 -1.69 -4.10 0.48
N ILE A 246 -2.19 -5.20 -0.10
CA ILE A 246 -1.69 -5.75 -1.37
C ILE A 246 -1.99 -4.80 -2.53
N VAL A 247 -3.07 -4.01 -2.46
CA VAL A 247 -3.50 -3.12 -3.54
C VAL A 247 -2.87 -1.73 -3.41
N ALA A 248 -2.44 -1.34 -2.20
CA ALA A 248 -1.58 -0.18 -1.95
C ALA A 248 -0.09 -0.50 -2.21
N SER A 249 0.18 -1.19 -3.31
CA SER A 249 1.50 -1.71 -3.68
C SER A 249 2.02 -1.04 -4.97
N PRO A 250 3.22 -1.39 -5.47
CA PRO A 250 3.76 -0.84 -6.72
C PRO A 250 2.87 -1.02 -7.96
N ALA A 251 1.84 -1.88 -7.91
CA ALA A 251 0.85 -1.96 -8.97
C ALA A 251 -0.03 -0.70 -9.07
N LEU A 252 -0.29 -0.01 -7.95
CA LEU A 252 -1.02 1.25 -7.92
C LEU A 252 -0.32 2.30 -8.77
N THR A 253 1.00 2.44 -8.62
CA THR A 253 1.77 3.45 -9.35
C THR A 253 1.72 3.21 -10.84
N THR A 254 1.72 1.96 -11.30
CA THR A 254 1.54 1.62 -12.73
C THR A 254 0.18 2.07 -13.26
N ILE A 255 -0.90 1.87 -12.50
CA ILE A 255 -2.24 2.33 -12.89
C ILE A 255 -2.28 3.86 -12.97
N VAL A 256 -1.67 4.52 -11.99
CA VAL A 256 -1.59 5.99 -11.92
C VAL A 256 -0.75 6.56 -13.07
N ASP A 257 0.34 5.89 -13.47
CA ASP A 257 1.16 6.32 -14.60
C ASP A 257 0.37 6.23 -15.92
N ILE A 258 -0.31 5.11 -16.16
CA ILE A 258 -1.11 4.89 -17.38
C ILE A 258 -2.23 5.93 -17.47
N THR A 259 -3.03 6.05 -16.40
CA THR A 259 -4.14 7.02 -16.34
C THR A 259 -3.64 8.46 -16.42
N GLY A 260 -2.49 8.74 -15.81
CA GLY A 260 -1.86 10.05 -15.82
C GLY A 260 -1.35 10.50 -17.16
N LEU A 261 -0.66 9.64 -17.90
CA LEU A 261 -0.21 9.98 -19.24
C LEU A 261 -1.39 10.22 -20.18
N LEU A 262 -2.45 9.41 -20.07
CA LEU A 262 -3.68 9.61 -20.85
C LEU A 262 -4.36 10.95 -20.53
N LEU A 263 -4.50 11.28 -19.23
CA LEU A 263 -5.07 12.56 -18.81
C LEU A 263 -4.18 13.73 -19.21
N PHE A 264 -2.86 13.60 -19.03
CA PHE A 264 -1.92 14.68 -19.30
C PHE A 264 -1.91 15.05 -20.77
N PHE A 265 -1.63 14.07 -21.63
CA PHE A 265 -1.58 14.31 -23.06
C PHE A 265 -2.95 14.56 -23.68
N GLY A 266 -3.99 13.84 -23.24
CA GLY A 266 -5.35 14.06 -23.72
C GLY A 266 -5.85 15.49 -23.42
N THR A 267 -5.62 15.96 -22.20
CA THR A 267 -5.99 17.33 -21.79
C THR A 267 -5.15 18.37 -22.52
N ALA A 268 -3.82 18.18 -22.59
CA ALA A 268 -2.95 19.10 -23.32
C ALA A 268 -3.34 19.19 -24.80
N LYS A 269 -3.61 18.06 -25.45
CA LYS A 269 -4.05 17.99 -26.84
C LYS A 269 -5.34 18.79 -27.06
N ILE A 270 -6.36 18.56 -26.24
CA ILE A 270 -7.65 19.27 -26.32
C ILE A 270 -7.47 20.78 -26.12
N LEU A 271 -6.70 21.20 -25.11
CA LEU A 271 -6.52 22.61 -24.79
C LEU A 271 -5.63 23.35 -25.79
N LEU A 272 -4.64 22.68 -26.37
CA LEU A 272 -3.76 23.23 -27.39
C LEU A 272 -4.37 23.19 -28.79
N GLY A 273 -5.50 22.50 -28.98
CA GLY A 273 -6.28 22.53 -30.21
C GLY A 273 -5.67 21.74 -31.37
N VAL A 274 -4.95 20.65 -31.07
CA VAL A 274 -4.23 19.81 -32.04
C VAL A 274 -4.63 18.33 -31.96
#